data_AF-C8W2U7-F1
#
_entry.id   AF-C8W2U7-F1
#
_cell.length_a   1.000
_cell.length_b   1.000
_cell.length_c   1.000
_cell.angle_alpha   90.00
_cell.angle_beta   90.00
_cell.angle_gamma   90.00
#
_symmetry.space_group_name_H-M   'P 1'
#
loop_
_entity.id
_entity.type
_entity.pdbx_description
1 polymer ?
#
loop_
_entity_poly.entity_id
_entity_poly.type
_entity_poly.pdbx_seq_one_letter_code
_entity_poly.pdbx_strand_id
1 'polypeptide(L)'
;MNFYVVNMHLFDDKKYAYGEQVDQKTGDYEKCKICGSPISMRKWLPPLKAKLSKPSYGDFVFGTFTTFLVTERFKKEYEATGLTGIVSFEPVEIVKVSRKRDSSPETPSYYYVSIARSKAVIDEKKSKIRRDGEISCNHCRTGGIIKSLKGIFFEDNTWSGEDIFFPVGLPGTIVVSERFADFARDYGFSNINFIPAEEYIPPWVK
;
A
#
# COMPACT_ATOMS: atom_id res chain seq x y z
N MET A 1 12.21 -16.81 3.82
CA MET A 1 11.19 -16.13 3.02
C MET A 1 11.61 -14.69 2.90
N ASN A 2 11.79 -14.19 1.68
CA ASN A 2 12.13 -12.79 1.46
C ASN A 2 10.84 -11.94 1.45
N PHE A 3 10.95 -10.72 1.95
CA PHE A 3 9.88 -9.73 1.92
C PHE A 3 10.36 -8.49 1.18
N TYR A 4 9.41 -7.77 0.61
CA TYR A 4 9.68 -6.52 -0.07
C TYR A 4 8.70 -5.44 0.38
N VAL A 5 9.13 -4.20 0.35
CA VAL A 5 8.26 -3.03 0.56
C VAL A 5 7.85 -2.48 -0.80
N VAL A 6 6.55 -2.21 -0.95
CA VAL A 6 6.03 -1.48 -2.12
C VAL A 6 6.53 -0.05 -2.07
N ASN A 7 7.33 0.35 -3.07
CA ASN A 7 7.84 1.70 -3.15
C ASN A 7 6.78 2.65 -3.72
N MET A 8 6.05 3.30 -2.82
CA MET A 8 4.98 4.23 -3.17
C MET A 8 5.57 5.58 -3.57
N HIS A 9 5.83 5.78 -4.86
CA HIS A 9 6.24 7.08 -5.41
C HIS A 9 5.04 8.03 -5.48
N LEU A 10 4.63 8.55 -4.32
CA LEU A 10 3.50 9.47 -4.21
C LEU A 10 3.75 10.72 -5.06
N PHE A 11 2.79 11.06 -5.91
CA PHE A 11 2.81 12.25 -6.77
C PHE A 11 3.96 12.32 -7.78
N ASP A 12 4.62 11.20 -8.09
CA ASP A 12 5.60 11.15 -9.17
C ASP A 12 4.89 11.02 -10.53
N ASP A 13 4.86 12.12 -11.31
CA ASP A 13 4.32 12.14 -12.66
C ASP A 13 5.39 12.07 -13.77
N LYS A 14 6.62 11.63 -13.48
CA LYS A 14 7.69 11.56 -14.49
C LYS A 14 7.35 10.57 -15.60
N LYS A 15 7.01 9.33 -15.23
CA LYS A 15 6.71 8.26 -16.19
C LYS A 15 5.21 8.01 -16.33
N TYR A 16 4.53 7.66 -15.24
CA TYR A 16 3.10 7.37 -15.22
C TYR A 16 2.32 8.46 -14.49
N ALA A 17 1.00 8.47 -14.62
CA ALA A 17 0.14 9.38 -13.88
C ALA A 17 0.04 8.96 -12.42
N TYR A 18 0.13 9.92 -11.50
CA TYR A 18 -0.45 9.79 -10.17
C TYR A 18 -1.95 10.10 -10.18
N GLY A 19 -2.65 9.61 -9.15
CA GLY A 19 -4.08 9.83 -8.95
C GLY A 19 -4.42 10.68 -7.72
N GLU A 20 -5.54 11.39 -7.79
CA GLU A 20 -6.07 12.17 -6.67
C GLU A 20 -7.52 11.79 -6.42
N GLN A 21 -7.84 11.40 -5.19
CA GLN A 21 -9.22 11.28 -4.70
C GLN A 21 -9.98 12.59 -4.93
N VAL A 22 -11.17 12.45 -5.50
CA VAL A 22 -12.19 13.51 -5.63
C VAL A 22 -13.20 13.28 -4.53
N ASP A 23 -13.61 14.39 -3.90
CA ASP A 23 -14.52 14.41 -2.77
C ASP A 23 -13.99 13.53 -1.63
N GLN A 24 -13.41 14.15 -0.59
CA GLN A 24 -12.83 13.44 0.57
C GLN A 24 -13.91 12.82 1.47
N LYS A 25 -14.80 12.01 0.89
CA LYS A 25 -15.83 11.27 1.59
C LYS A 25 -15.16 10.10 2.30
N THR A 26 -14.84 10.33 3.56
CA THR A 26 -14.17 9.34 4.40
C THR A 26 -15.11 8.74 5.43
N GLY A 27 -15.00 7.45 5.66
CA GLY A 27 -15.65 6.73 6.76
C GLY A 27 -14.77 6.69 8.00
N ASP A 28 -15.08 5.74 8.88
CA ASP A 28 -14.27 5.48 10.06
C ASP A 28 -12.92 4.83 9.72
N TYR A 29 -12.02 4.92 10.68
CA TYR A 29 -10.78 4.17 10.71
C TYR A 29 -10.93 2.91 11.57
N GLU A 30 -10.15 1.88 11.26
CA GLU A 30 -9.99 0.69 12.10
C GLU A 30 -9.27 1.04 13.41
N LYS A 31 -9.76 0.45 14.50
CA LYS A 31 -9.21 0.58 15.85
C LYS A 31 -8.60 -0.74 16.32
N CYS A 32 -7.56 -0.65 17.14
CA CYS A 32 -7.06 -1.80 17.86
C CYS A 32 -8.16 -2.32 18.80
N LYS A 33 -8.45 -3.62 18.75
CA LYS A 33 -9.46 -4.25 19.62
C LYS A 33 -9.08 -4.26 21.10
N ILE A 34 -7.80 -4.08 21.42
CA ILE A 34 -7.27 -4.13 22.80
C ILE A 34 -7.26 -2.74 23.43
N CYS A 35 -6.64 -1.74 22.79
CA CYS A 35 -6.48 -0.40 23.37
C CYS A 35 -7.39 0.67 22.76
N GLY A 36 -8.14 0.37 21.69
CA GLY A 36 -8.99 1.32 20.99
C GLY A 36 -8.26 2.36 20.13
N SER A 37 -6.93 2.36 20.10
CA SER A 37 -6.14 3.30 19.30
C SER A 37 -6.39 3.12 17.79
N PRO A 38 -6.36 4.21 16.99
CA PRO A 38 -6.45 4.12 15.54
C PRO A 38 -5.25 3.33 14.99
N ILE A 39 -5.53 2.33 14.15
CA ILE A 39 -4.49 1.52 13.48
C ILE A 39 -4.48 1.71 11.97
N SER A 40 -5.39 2.52 11.42
CA SER A 40 -5.50 2.78 9.98
C SER A 40 -5.88 4.23 9.71
N MET A 41 -5.72 4.62 8.45
CA MET A 41 -6.35 5.83 7.93
C MET A 41 -7.86 5.62 7.78
N ARG A 42 -8.60 6.72 7.70
CA ARG A 42 -10.04 6.67 7.42
C ARG A 42 -10.30 6.02 6.05
N LYS A 43 -11.32 5.18 5.97
CA LYS A 43 -11.71 4.51 4.72
C LYS A 43 -12.20 5.53 3.69
N TRP A 44 -11.79 5.38 2.44
CA TRP A 44 -12.39 6.12 1.33
C TRP A 44 -13.69 5.44 0.92
N LEU A 45 -14.82 6.16 0.95
CA LEU A 45 -16.15 5.56 0.78
C LEU A 45 -16.74 5.76 -0.62
N PRO A 46 -17.47 4.77 -1.16
CA PRO A 46 -18.17 4.91 -2.44
C PRO A 46 -19.18 6.08 -2.51
N PRO A 47 -19.46 6.58 -3.73
CA PRO A 47 -18.77 6.26 -4.99
C PRO A 47 -17.34 6.79 -5.02
N LEU A 48 -16.38 5.94 -5.39
CA LEU A 48 -14.97 6.30 -5.44
C LEU A 48 -14.68 7.04 -6.74
N LYS A 49 -14.18 8.26 -6.66
CA LYS A 49 -13.89 9.13 -7.81
C LYS A 49 -12.45 9.62 -7.80
N ALA A 50 -11.73 9.51 -8.91
CA ALA A 50 -10.36 9.99 -8.98
C ALA A 50 -10.10 10.87 -10.21
N LYS A 51 -9.10 11.75 -10.09
CA LYS A 51 -8.47 12.45 -11.21
C LYS A 51 -7.10 11.84 -11.46
N LEU A 52 -6.68 11.79 -12.72
CA LEU A 52 -5.32 11.41 -13.12
C LEU A 52 -4.57 12.63 -13.66
N SER A 53 -3.28 12.72 -13.34
CA SER A 53 -2.41 13.86 -13.70
C SER A 53 -2.05 13.94 -15.19
N LYS A 54 -2.07 12.83 -15.92
CA LYS A 54 -1.75 12.78 -17.36
C LYS A 54 -2.30 11.52 -18.05
N PRO A 55 -2.40 11.47 -19.39
CA PRO A 55 -2.84 10.28 -20.12
C PRO A 55 -1.71 9.27 -20.34
N SER A 56 -0.95 8.96 -19.28
CA SER A 56 0.07 7.92 -19.28
C SER A 56 -0.20 7.02 -18.08
N TYR A 57 -0.74 5.84 -18.36
CA TYR A 57 -1.39 4.98 -17.37
C TYR A 57 -0.48 3.81 -17.01
N GLY A 58 -0.36 3.53 -15.71
CA GLY A 58 0.32 2.34 -15.20
C GLY A 58 -0.69 1.33 -14.68
N ASP A 59 -0.27 0.07 -14.56
CA ASP A 59 -1.09 -0.96 -13.92
C ASP A 59 -1.34 -0.65 -12.43
N PHE A 60 -0.43 0.11 -11.82
CA PHE A 60 -0.58 0.70 -10.49
C PHE A 60 -0.63 2.22 -10.58
N VAL A 61 -1.50 2.85 -9.78
CA VAL A 61 -1.57 4.31 -9.64
C VAL A 61 -1.48 4.67 -8.16
N PHE A 62 -0.41 5.36 -7.80
CA PHE A 62 -0.21 5.95 -6.48
C PHE A 62 -0.69 7.41 -6.45
N GLY A 63 -0.84 7.99 -5.25
CA GLY A 63 -1.22 9.38 -5.09
C GLY A 63 -1.88 9.63 -3.74
N THR A 64 -3.05 10.29 -3.70
CA THR A 64 -3.69 10.63 -2.40
C THR A 64 -4.40 9.44 -1.72
N PHE A 65 -4.23 8.21 -2.21
CA PHE A 65 -4.85 7.00 -1.68
C PHE A 65 -4.07 6.45 -0.48
N THR A 66 -4.73 5.71 0.41
CA THR A 66 -4.02 4.99 1.50
C THR A 66 -3.19 3.83 0.94
N THR A 67 -3.67 3.21 -0.13
CA THR A 67 -2.99 2.15 -0.88
C THR A 67 -2.68 2.66 -2.30
N PHE A 68 -3.29 2.08 -3.32
CA PHE A 68 -3.11 2.40 -4.73
C PHE A 68 -4.33 1.93 -5.53
N LEU A 69 -4.46 2.43 -6.75
CA LEU A 69 -5.39 1.88 -7.74
C LEU A 69 -4.66 0.84 -8.59
N VAL A 70 -5.43 -0.12 -9.10
CA VAL A 70 -4.93 -1.11 -10.07
C VAL A 70 -5.84 -1.22 -11.28
N THR A 71 -5.28 -1.59 -12.43
CA THR A 71 -6.05 -1.84 -13.66
C THR A 71 -6.91 -3.10 -13.55
N GLU A 72 -7.92 -3.22 -14.40
CA GLU A 72 -8.72 -4.45 -14.53
C GLU A 72 -7.86 -5.68 -14.86
N ARG A 73 -6.79 -5.53 -15.65
CA ARG A 73 -5.85 -6.61 -15.95
C ARG A 73 -5.20 -7.14 -14.68
N PHE A 74 -4.63 -6.28 -13.84
CA PHE A 74 -4.05 -6.70 -12.57
C PHE A 74 -5.08 -7.45 -11.71
N LYS A 75 -6.29 -6.90 -11.58
CA LYS A 75 -7.37 -7.53 -10.80
C LYS A 75 -7.64 -8.95 -11.28
N LYS A 76 -7.86 -9.14 -12.59
CA LYS A 76 -8.16 -10.46 -13.18
C LYS A 76 -7.06 -11.47 -12.92
N GLU A 77 -5.80 -11.08 -13.15
CA GLU A 77 -4.67 -11.97 -12.92
C GLU A 77 -4.50 -12.30 -11.43
N TYR A 78 -4.64 -11.31 -10.54
CA TYR A 78 -4.57 -11.53 -9.10
C TYR A 78 -5.67 -12.49 -8.62
N GLU A 79 -6.91 -12.30 -9.06
CA GLU A 79 -8.05 -13.16 -8.72
C GLU A 79 -7.91 -14.59 -9.28
N ALA A 80 -7.19 -14.76 -10.39
CA ALA A 80 -6.85 -16.07 -10.93
C ALA A 80 -5.70 -16.77 -10.18
N THR A 81 -4.99 -16.06 -9.29
CA THR A 81 -3.93 -16.63 -8.47
C THR A 81 -4.47 -17.19 -7.14
N GLY A 82 -3.60 -17.91 -6.43
CA GLY A 82 -3.78 -18.24 -5.01
C GLY A 82 -3.10 -17.25 -4.06
N LEU A 83 -2.80 -16.02 -4.49
CA LEU A 83 -2.19 -15.00 -3.64
C LEU A 83 -3.22 -14.41 -2.68
N THR A 84 -2.78 -14.06 -1.48
CA THR A 84 -3.66 -13.58 -0.40
C THR A 84 -3.25 -12.21 0.12
N GLY A 85 -4.20 -11.51 0.73
CA GLY A 85 -3.95 -10.24 1.42
C GLY A 85 -4.61 -9.02 0.79
N ILE A 86 -5.03 -9.08 -0.49
CA ILE A 86 -6.04 -8.14 -1.01
C ILE A 86 -7.43 -8.58 -0.53
N VAL A 87 -8.16 -7.67 0.09
CA VAL A 87 -9.49 -7.89 0.69
C VAL A 87 -10.62 -7.54 -0.28
N SER A 88 -10.45 -6.47 -1.06
CA SER A 88 -11.45 -6.04 -2.04
C SER A 88 -10.84 -5.22 -3.18
N PHE A 89 -11.54 -5.26 -4.32
CA PHE A 89 -11.32 -4.38 -5.47
C PHE A 89 -12.58 -3.56 -5.71
N GLU A 90 -12.54 -2.28 -5.36
CA GLU A 90 -13.69 -1.38 -5.50
C GLU A 90 -13.54 -0.52 -6.75
N PRO A 91 -14.51 -0.47 -7.67
CA PRO A 91 -14.38 0.28 -8.91
C PRO A 91 -14.25 1.79 -8.62
N VAL A 92 -13.35 2.44 -9.36
CA VAL A 92 -13.11 3.88 -9.27
C VAL A 92 -13.50 4.56 -10.56
N GLU A 93 -14.36 5.57 -10.47
CA GLU A 93 -14.72 6.42 -11.59
C GLU A 93 -13.61 7.45 -11.82
N ILE A 94 -12.95 7.39 -12.99
CA ILE A 94 -11.97 8.40 -13.39
C ILE A 94 -12.71 9.59 -14.02
N VAL A 95 -13.01 10.60 -13.21
CA VAL A 95 -13.82 11.76 -13.62
C VAL A 95 -13.05 12.79 -14.44
N LYS A 96 -11.71 12.77 -14.38
CA LYS A 96 -10.86 13.68 -15.15
C LYS A 96 -9.48 13.08 -15.37
N VAL A 97 -8.95 13.25 -16.59
CA VAL A 97 -7.53 13.05 -16.90
C VAL A 97 -6.97 14.36 -17.43
N SER A 98 -6.03 14.94 -16.70
CA SER A 98 -5.36 16.18 -17.11
C SER A 98 -4.55 15.96 -18.39
N ARG A 99 -4.46 16.98 -19.25
CA ARG A 99 -3.73 16.94 -20.54
C ARG A 99 -4.20 15.87 -21.54
N LYS A 100 -5.37 15.25 -21.33
CA LYS A 100 -5.98 14.31 -22.28
C LYS A 100 -6.40 15.06 -23.55
N ARG A 101 -6.12 14.47 -24.70
CA ARG A 101 -6.47 14.92 -26.06
C ARG A 101 -7.16 13.77 -26.78
N ASP A 102 -7.75 14.02 -27.94
CA ASP A 102 -8.40 12.97 -28.74
C ASP A 102 -7.44 11.84 -29.15
N SER A 103 -6.15 12.15 -29.34
CA SER A 103 -5.10 11.18 -29.63
C SER A 103 -4.53 10.46 -28.40
N SER A 104 -5.00 10.80 -27.20
CA SER A 104 -4.55 10.14 -25.97
C SER A 104 -5.10 8.73 -25.86
N PRO A 105 -4.37 7.80 -25.21
CA PRO A 105 -4.89 6.47 -24.96
C PRO A 105 -6.19 6.52 -24.16
N GLU A 106 -7.05 5.53 -24.41
CA GLU A 106 -8.25 5.31 -23.61
C GLU A 106 -7.87 5.08 -22.15
N THR A 107 -8.70 5.61 -21.25
CA THR A 107 -8.44 5.52 -19.81
C THR A 107 -8.85 4.12 -19.33
N PRO A 108 -7.93 3.34 -18.73
CA PRO A 108 -8.28 2.01 -18.21
C PRO A 108 -9.30 2.09 -17.07
N SER A 109 -10.07 1.01 -16.89
CA SER A 109 -10.83 0.78 -15.68
C SER A 109 -9.89 0.54 -14.50
N TYR A 110 -10.08 1.30 -13.43
CA TYR A 110 -9.29 1.21 -12.20
C TYR A 110 -10.12 0.75 -11.02
N TYR A 111 -9.46 0.04 -10.11
CA TYR A 111 -10.01 -0.44 -8.86
C TYR A 111 -9.14 0.01 -7.69
N TYR A 112 -9.76 0.53 -6.64
CA TYR A 112 -9.11 0.78 -5.37
C TYR A 112 -8.92 -0.54 -4.61
N VAL A 113 -7.71 -0.75 -4.10
CA VAL A 113 -7.33 -2.00 -3.42
C VAL A 113 -7.38 -1.81 -1.91
N SER A 114 -8.22 -2.59 -1.23
CA SER A 114 -8.14 -2.74 0.23
C SER A 114 -7.19 -3.88 0.58
N ILE A 115 -6.22 -3.62 1.46
CA ILE A 115 -5.18 -4.59 1.87
C ILE A 115 -5.41 -5.00 3.33
N ALA A 116 -5.21 -6.27 3.63
CA ALA A 116 -5.36 -6.85 4.96
C ALA A 116 -4.27 -6.32 5.92
N ARG A 117 -4.64 -6.23 7.19
CA ARG A 117 -3.67 -6.06 8.29
C ARG A 117 -3.23 -7.44 8.76
N SER A 118 -1.96 -7.75 8.58
CA SER A 118 -1.40 -9.02 9.02
C SER A 118 -1.18 -9.01 10.54
N LYS A 119 -0.99 -10.20 11.09
CA LYS A 119 -0.44 -10.41 12.43
C LYS A 119 1.08 -10.31 12.46
N ALA A 120 1.76 -10.19 11.31
CA ALA A 120 3.20 -10.04 11.21
C ALA A 120 3.69 -8.84 12.02
N VAL A 121 4.40 -9.13 13.11
CA VAL A 121 4.91 -8.13 14.04
C VAL A 121 6.33 -7.77 13.68
N ILE A 122 6.62 -6.47 13.50
CA ILE A 122 7.99 -6.03 13.26
C ILE A 122 8.83 -6.27 14.52
N ASP A 123 9.95 -6.98 14.36
CA ASP A 123 11.00 -7.13 15.36
C ASP A 123 11.79 -5.82 15.42
N GLU A 124 11.50 -4.99 16.42
CA GLU A 124 12.12 -3.67 16.56
C GLU A 124 13.64 -3.77 16.80
N LYS A 125 14.10 -4.84 17.45
CA LYS A 125 15.53 -5.03 17.74
C LYS A 125 16.29 -5.37 16.47
N LYS A 126 15.82 -6.34 15.68
CA LYS A 126 16.44 -6.71 14.40
C LYS A 126 16.35 -5.58 13.39
N SER A 127 15.21 -4.88 13.35
CA SER A 127 14.95 -3.71 12.47
C SER A 127 15.63 -2.42 12.93
N LYS A 128 16.35 -2.46 14.06
CA LYS A 128 17.05 -1.31 14.68
C LYS A 128 16.14 -0.08 14.80
N ILE A 129 14.88 -0.32 15.16
CA ILE A 129 13.89 0.73 15.37
C ILE A 129 14.24 1.46 16.66
N ARG A 130 14.34 2.79 16.59
CA ARG A 130 14.41 3.65 17.77
C ARG A 130 13.19 4.55 17.79
N ARG A 131 12.49 4.57 18.92
CA ARG A 131 11.33 5.43 19.14
C ARG A 131 11.65 6.51 20.16
N ASP A 132 11.02 7.65 19.96
CA ASP A 132 10.94 8.75 20.92
C ASP A 132 9.52 8.73 21.51
N GLY A 133 9.40 8.40 22.79
CA GLY A 133 8.15 8.05 23.45
C GLY A 133 7.86 6.55 23.48
N GLU A 134 6.85 6.17 24.26
CA GLU A 134 6.53 4.77 24.55
C GLU A 134 5.48 4.19 23.59
N ILE A 135 5.57 2.86 23.39
CA ILE A 135 4.50 2.09 22.78
C ILE A 135 3.43 1.86 23.86
N SER A 136 2.23 2.41 23.64
CA SER A 136 1.14 2.29 24.61
C SER A 136 0.41 0.95 24.58
N CYS A 137 0.64 0.13 23.54
CA CYS A 137 0.01 -1.17 23.40
C CYS A 137 0.90 -2.16 22.63
N ASN A 138 1.27 -3.27 23.26
CA ASN A 138 2.10 -4.31 22.66
C ASN A 138 1.42 -5.05 21.50
N HIS A 139 0.08 -4.99 21.40
CA HIS A 139 -0.67 -5.65 20.33
C HIS A 139 -0.63 -4.88 19.01
N CYS A 140 -0.92 -3.57 19.00
CA CYS A 140 -0.89 -2.78 17.76
C CYS A 140 0.45 -2.08 17.52
N ARG A 141 1.29 -1.96 18.57
CA ARG A 141 2.57 -1.25 18.56
C ARG A 141 2.48 0.18 18.00
N THR A 142 1.32 0.81 18.21
CA THR A 142 1.11 2.23 17.92
C THR A 142 1.63 3.05 19.10
N GLY A 143 2.29 4.16 18.81
CA GLY A 143 2.92 5.01 19.83
C GLY A 143 4.42 5.15 19.59
N GLY A 144 4.99 6.21 20.17
CA GLY A 144 6.37 6.64 19.94
C GLY A 144 6.64 7.10 18.50
N ILE A 145 7.38 8.19 18.35
CA ILE A 145 7.84 8.67 17.06
C ILE A 145 9.05 7.82 16.63
N ILE A 146 8.95 7.08 15.54
CA ILE A 146 10.09 6.33 14.99
C ILE A 146 11.14 7.33 14.49
N LYS A 147 12.31 7.35 15.13
CA LYS A 147 13.46 8.19 14.78
C LYS A 147 14.46 7.48 13.87
N SER A 148 14.51 6.16 13.92
CA SER A 148 15.32 5.35 13.02
C SER A 148 14.67 4.01 12.72
N LEU A 149 14.91 3.49 11.53
CA LEU A 149 14.54 2.14 11.08
C LEU A 149 15.60 1.71 10.05
N LYS A 150 16.17 0.50 10.20
CA LYS A 150 17.14 -0.06 9.25
C LYS A 150 16.71 -1.46 8.86
N GLY A 151 15.97 -1.54 7.75
CA GLY A 151 15.32 -2.76 7.32
C GLY A 151 14.09 -3.10 8.15
N ILE A 152 13.23 -3.96 7.60
CA ILE A 152 12.07 -4.53 8.24
C ILE A 152 12.30 -6.02 8.40
N PHE A 153 12.29 -6.47 9.65
CA PHE A 153 12.35 -7.86 10.04
C PHE A 153 11.12 -8.18 10.88
N PHE A 154 10.60 -9.39 10.75
CA PHE A 154 9.45 -9.85 11.53
C PHE A 154 9.87 -10.75 12.68
N GLU A 155 9.07 -10.74 13.74
CA GLU A 155 9.15 -11.73 14.82
C GLU A 155 8.72 -13.10 14.29
N ASP A 156 9.44 -14.14 14.71
CA ASP A 156 9.21 -15.51 14.26
C ASP A 156 7.78 -15.95 14.61
N ASN A 157 7.14 -16.68 13.69
CA ASN A 157 5.78 -17.23 13.85
C ASN A 157 4.65 -16.19 14.04
N THR A 158 4.86 -14.92 13.70
CA THR A 158 3.80 -13.88 13.74
C THR A 158 3.10 -13.66 12.40
N TRP A 159 3.82 -13.83 11.29
CA TRP A 159 3.24 -13.74 9.94
C TRP A 159 2.38 -14.96 9.63
N SER A 160 1.20 -14.73 9.04
CA SER A 160 0.17 -15.76 8.81
C SER A 160 0.12 -16.27 7.37
N GLY A 161 1.10 -15.89 6.54
CA GLY A 161 1.20 -16.37 5.15
C GLY A 161 0.64 -15.41 4.09
N GLU A 162 0.20 -14.19 4.47
CA GLU A 162 -0.35 -13.23 3.52
C GLU A 162 0.71 -12.74 2.53
N ASP A 163 0.35 -12.60 1.26
CA ASP A 163 1.27 -12.20 0.19
C ASP A 163 1.37 -10.67 0.01
N ILE A 164 0.38 -9.91 0.47
CA ILE A 164 0.42 -8.44 0.55
C ILE A 164 -0.32 -7.96 1.79
N PHE A 165 0.32 -7.14 2.62
CA PHE A 165 -0.25 -6.77 3.92
C PHE A 165 0.34 -5.49 4.51
N PHE A 166 -0.39 -4.92 5.48
CA PHE A 166 0.17 -3.99 6.45
C PHE A 166 0.69 -4.73 7.68
N PRO A 167 1.95 -4.55 8.10
CA PRO A 167 2.50 -5.17 9.30
C PRO A 167 2.09 -4.42 10.58
N VAL A 168 2.24 -5.09 11.72
CA VAL A 168 2.09 -4.48 13.05
C VAL A 168 3.36 -3.72 13.42
N GLY A 169 3.21 -2.47 13.88
CA GLY A 169 4.31 -1.57 14.26
C GLY A 169 4.69 -0.53 13.21
N LEU A 170 4.20 -0.66 11.98
CA LEU A 170 4.41 0.31 10.89
C LEU A 170 3.19 0.38 9.94
N PRO A 171 2.05 0.95 10.42
CA PRO A 171 0.73 0.79 9.80
C PRO A 171 0.53 1.48 8.43
N GLY A 172 1.52 2.23 7.94
CA GLY A 172 1.51 2.90 6.63
C GLY A 172 2.44 2.26 5.58
N THR A 173 3.14 1.18 5.92
CA THR A 173 4.04 0.48 5.00
C THR A 173 3.38 -0.77 4.47
N ILE A 174 3.31 -0.91 3.15
CA ILE A 174 2.78 -2.11 2.49
C ILE A 174 3.95 -3.05 2.23
N VAL A 175 3.87 -4.24 2.81
CA VAL A 175 4.86 -5.32 2.64
C VAL A 175 4.25 -6.41 1.76
N VAL A 176 5.07 -7.01 0.91
CA VAL A 176 4.69 -8.12 0.05
C VAL A 176 5.63 -9.30 0.25
N SER A 177 5.12 -10.51 0.05
CA SER A 177 5.93 -11.72 -0.03
C SER A 177 6.74 -11.74 -1.33
N GLU A 178 7.77 -12.58 -1.37
CA GLU A 178 8.50 -12.88 -2.60
C GLU A 178 7.58 -13.37 -3.73
N ARG A 179 6.59 -14.21 -3.41
CA ARG A 179 5.60 -14.72 -4.38
C ARG A 179 4.81 -13.60 -5.06
N PHE A 180 4.39 -12.58 -4.31
CA PHE A 180 3.70 -11.43 -4.90
C PHE A 180 4.64 -10.59 -5.75
N ALA A 181 5.88 -10.37 -5.29
CA ALA A 181 6.86 -9.59 -6.03
C ALA A 181 7.19 -10.27 -7.38
N ASP A 182 7.35 -11.60 -7.37
CA ASP A 182 7.60 -12.40 -8.57
C ASP A 182 6.39 -12.39 -9.50
N PHE A 183 5.18 -12.62 -8.96
CA PHE A 183 3.93 -12.45 -9.73
C PHE A 183 3.87 -11.10 -10.46
N ALA A 184 4.19 -10.00 -9.77
CA ALA A 184 4.14 -8.70 -10.40
C ALA A 184 5.20 -8.49 -11.50
N ARG A 185 6.39 -9.08 -11.34
CA ARG A 185 7.46 -9.06 -12.33
C ARG A 185 7.15 -9.93 -13.54
N ASP A 186 6.69 -11.16 -13.30
CA ASP A 186 6.41 -12.17 -14.34
C ASP A 186 5.29 -11.71 -15.27
N TYR A 187 4.25 -11.08 -14.71
CA TYR A 187 3.17 -10.49 -15.50
C TYR A 187 3.52 -9.12 -16.10
N GLY A 188 4.68 -8.55 -15.76
CA GLY A 188 5.14 -7.26 -16.27
C GLY A 188 4.19 -6.11 -15.94
N PHE A 189 3.68 -6.05 -14.69
CA PHE A 189 2.84 -4.92 -14.30
C PHE A 189 3.66 -3.62 -14.21
N SER A 190 3.10 -2.56 -14.76
CA SER A 190 3.76 -1.26 -14.83
C SER A 190 3.50 -0.39 -13.58
N ASN A 191 4.44 0.51 -13.33
CA ASN A 191 4.40 1.49 -12.23
C ASN A 191 4.34 0.89 -10.81
N ILE A 192 4.95 -0.28 -10.60
CA ILE A 192 5.21 -0.82 -9.26
C ILE A 192 6.69 -1.18 -9.13
N ASN A 193 7.29 -0.84 -7.98
CA ASN A 193 8.66 -1.16 -7.66
C ASN A 193 8.74 -1.73 -6.23
N PHE A 194 9.71 -2.59 -6.00
CA PHE A 194 9.91 -3.28 -4.73
C PHE A 194 11.30 -2.98 -4.18
N ILE A 195 11.37 -2.69 -2.88
CA ILE A 195 12.63 -2.57 -2.14
C ILE A 195 12.75 -3.81 -1.24
N PRO A 196 13.87 -4.54 -1.22
CA PRO A 196 14.06 -5.61 -0.25
C PRO A 196 13.78 -5.11 1.17
N ALA A 197 12.97 -5.83 1.93
CA ALA A 197 12.51 -5.36 3.24
C ALA A 197 13.68 -5.07 4.18
N GLU A 198 14.76 -5.87 4.13
CA GLU A 198 15.98 -5.68 4.92
C GLU A 198 16.79 -4.44 4.54
N GLU A 199 16.61 -3.91 3.33
CA GLU A 199 17.26 -2.69 2.83
C GLU A 199 16.37 -1.44 2.99
N TYR A 200 15.10 -1.64 3.38
CA TYR A 200 14.15 -0.54 3.42
C TYR A 200 14.51 0.50 4.50
N ILE A 201 14.61 1.75 4.06
CA ILE A 201 14.72 2.93 4.91
C ILE A 201 13.58 3.87 4.52
N PRO A 202 12.68 4.23 5.45
CA PRO A 202 11.56 5.11 5.13
C PRO A 202 12.04 6.53 4.83
N PRO A 203 11.45 7.24 3.86
CA PRO A 203 11.92 8.57 3.45
C PRO A 203 11.75 9.67 4.51
N TRP A 204 10.91 9.44 5.53
CA TRP A 204 10.71 10.34 6.67
C TRP A 204 11.71 10.12 7.80
N VAL A 205 12.50 9.05 7.75
CA VAL A 205 13.62 8.81 8.66
C VAL A 205 14.85 9.46 8.03
N LYS A 206 15.17 10.68 8.49
CA LYS A 206 16.37 11.43 8.09
C LYS A 206 17.41 11.44 9.20
#